data_AF-A0A9P8I6P0-F1
#
_entry.id   AF-A0A9P8I6P0-F1
#
_cell.length_a   1.000
_cell.length_b   1.000
_cell.length_c   1.000
_cell.angle_alpha   90.00
_cell.angle_beta   90.00
_cell.angle_gamma   90.00
#
_symmetry.space_group_name_H-M   'P 1'
#
loop_
_entity.id
_entity.type
_entity.pdbx_description
1 polymer ?
#
loop_
_entity_poly.entity_id
_entity_poly.type
_entity_poly.pdbx_seq_one_letter_code
_entity_poly.pdbx_strand_id
1 'polypeptide(L)'
;MGFKSQSQFQKHWLRCHQHGAPNLNQPVDNPNDNEIQPLLFDLITLGKLDEVGRLLPQFHKLPPEVKHELRKLAAFTGPLAMVQLLLKTLTPTDYHWYSIIAESMKGDNIEVLSWIFAEIQTKPCNSYRDMEVHEAAMSFSTAEVFEIWEKNFSKSRWYGDPCITSPPLIRATKGPMQQIRLSNLWKERASSGKLSLVDLGAALKAVAETTCSVVLAKALVECGADVNLEKTINRYKRSPLYIAATKTSEAAAELMRFLLLSGADPNASVQAKRDKENHRYQREETRTPSMERGARNISKWLGMTWDQLVNWAEEQRRKESQDDPSS
;
A
#
# COMPACT_ATOMS: atom_id res chain seq x y z
N MET A 1 -5.35 15.35 -3.65
CA MET A 1 -4.11 14.76 -4.20
C MET A 1 -2.98 15.11 -3.25
N GLY A 2 -2.23 14.14 -2.71
CA GLY A 2 -1.12 14.40 -1.77
C GLY A 2 0.25 14.43 -2.47
N PHE A 3 1.23 15.06 -1.83
CA PHE A 3 2.61 15.15 -2.34
C PHE A 3 3.36 13.85 -2.05
N LYS A 4 4.14 13.33 -3.00
CA LYS A 4 4.88 12.06 -2.81
C LYS A 4 6.31 12.26 -2.30
N SER A 5 6.75 13.50 -2.11
CA SER A 5 8.02 13.87 -1.49
C SER A 5 8.06 15.36 -1.16
N GLN A 6 8.95 15.77 -0.26
CA GLN A 6 9.22 17.18 0.03
C GLN A 6 9.61 17.96 -1.24
N SER A 7 10.36 17.34 -2.15
CA SER A 7 10.70 17.93 -3.45
C SER A 7 9.48 18.11 -4.37
N GLN A 8 8.51 17.18 -4.36
CA GLN A 8 7.26 17.35 -5.12
C GLN A 8 6.35 18.40 -4.53
N PHE A 9 6.30 18.51 -3.20
CA PHE A 9 5.64 19.62 -2.53
C PHE A 9 6.28 20.95 -2.93
N GLN A 10 7.60 21.08 -2.79
CA GLN A 10 8.33 22.28 -3.22
C GLN A 10 8.11 22.61 -4.70
N LYS A 11 8.11 21.61 -5.59
CA LYS A 11 7.84 21.82 -7.02
C LYS A 11 6.40 22.24 -7.31
N HIS A 12 5.42 21.67 -6.61
CA HIS A 12 4.02 22.11 -6.73
C HIS A 12 3.86 23.53 -6.20
N TRP A 13 4.46 23.82 -5.04
CA TRP A 13 4.44 25.13 -4.41
C TRP A 13 5.08 26.20 -5.31
N LEU A 14 6.28 25.93 -5.83
CA LEU A 14 6.97 26.77 -6.82
C LEU A 14 6.12 27.01 -8.08
N ARG A 15 5.32 26.01 -8.49
CA ARG A 15 4.53 26.09 -9.72
C ARG A 15 3.19 26.80 -9.54
N CYS A 16 2.58 26.71 -8.36
CA CYS A 16 1.20 27.14 -8.13
C CYS A 16 1.06 28.36 -7.24
N HIS A 17 2.09 28.71 -6.44
CA HIS A 17 1.95 29.69 -5.36
C HIS A 17 3.08 30.75 -5.34
N GLN A 18 3.91 30.81 -6.39
CA GLN A 18 5.04 31.73 -6.48
C GLN A 18 4.64 33.13 -6.98
N HIS A 19 3.66 33.76 -6.34
CA HIS A 19 3.39 35.19 -6.51
C HIS A 19 3.47 35.89 -5.16
N GLY A 20 4.55 36.67 -4.98
CA GLY A 20 4.74 37.65 -3.92
C GLY A 20 4.94 37.06 -2.53
N ALA A 21 6.15 36.58 -2.22
CA ALA A 21 6.51 36.24 -0.85
C ALA A 21 6.44 37.50 0.03
N PRO A 22 5.56 37.56 1.05
CA PRO A 22 5.56 38.64 2.01
C PRO A 22 6.88 38.60 2.81
N ASN A 23 7.33 39.75 3.31
CA ASN A 23 8.52 39.80 4.15
C ASN A 23 8.19 39.19 5.53
N LEU A 24 8.42 37.87 5.68
CA LEU A 24 8.02 37.03 6.82
C LEU A 24 8.70 37.37 8.16
N ASN A 25 9.56 38.40 8.20
CA ASN A 25 10.24 38.87 9.41
C ASN A 25 9.52 40.04 10.11
N GLN A 26 8.37 40.49 9.60
CA GLN A 26 7.54 41.52 10.24
C GLN A 26 6.20 40.92 10.68
N PRO A 27 5.59 41.41 11.78
CA PRO A 27 4.22 41.04 12.14
C PRO A 27 3.29 41.45 11.00
N VAL A 28 2.60 40.48 10.40
CA VAL A 28 1.63 40.78 9.34
C VAL A 28 0.32 41.14 10.01
N ASP A 29 0.12 42.44 10.24
CA ASP A 29 -1.16 42.95 10.72
C ASP A 29 -2.19 42.94 9.60
N ASN A 30 -3.10 41.97 9.68
CA ASN A 30 -4.35 41.89 8.91
C ASN A 30 -4.16 41.71 7.38
N PRO A 31 -3.62 40.56 6.93
CA PRO A 31 -3.49 40.25 5.50
C PRO A 31 -4.85 40.21 4.82
N ASN A 32 -4.90 40.61 3.55
CA ASN A 32 -6.11 40.50 2.72
C ASN A 32 -6.50 39.01 2.52
N ASP A 33 -7.77 38.74 2.20
CA ASP A 33 -8.34 37.41 1.96
C ASP A 33 -7.58 36.62 0.86
N ASN A 34 -6.89 37.30 -0.06
CA ASN A 34 -6.06 36.65 -1.09
C ASN A 34 -4.61 36.35 -0.63
N GLU A 35 -4.11 37.02 0.41
CA GLU A 35 -2.74 36.91 0.92
C GLU A 35 -2.65 35.98 2.12
N ILE A 36 -3.75 35.82 2.86
CA ILE A 36 -3.80 35.00 4.07
C ILE A 36 -3.47 33.53 3.78
N GLN A 37 -3.95 32.98 2.66
CA GLN A 37 -3.71 31.58 2.32
C GLN A 37 -2.21 31.29 2.13
N PRO A 38 -1.49 31.91 1.17
CA PRO A 38 -0.06 31.63 0.99
C PRO A 38 0.76 31.93 2.25
N LEU A 39 0.42 33.00 2.99
CA LEU A 39 1.07 33.32 4.25
C LEU A 39 0.95 32.19 5.29
N LEU A 40 -0.25 31.61 5.47
CA LEU A 40 -0.44 30.51 6.41
C LEU A 40 0.34 29.25 6.02
N PHE A 41 0.46 28.94 4.72
CA PHE A 41 1.32 27.84 4.26
C PHE A 41 2.79 28.08 4.64
N ASP A 42 3.28 29.30 4.45
CA ASP A 42 4.67 29.67 4.78
C ASP A 42 4.92 29.63 6.29
N LEU A 43 4.01 30.21 7.08
CA LEU A 43 4.12 30.23 8.54
C LEU A 43 4.09 28.82 9.16
N ILE A 44 3.27 27.91 8.63
CA ILE A 44 3.25 26.51 9.05
C ILE A 44 4.57 25.82 8.69
N THR A 45 5.06 26.02 7.46
CA THR A 45 6.33 25.44 7.00
C THR A 45 7.50 25.93 7.84
N LEU A 46 7.47 27.20 8.28
CA LEU A 46 8.47 27.81 9.14
C LEU A 46 8.27 27.54 10.65
N GLY A 47 7.22 26.80 11.03
CA GLY A 47 6.92 26.48 12.42
C GLY A 47 6.57 27.70 13.30
N LYS A 48 6.08 28.80 12.70
CA LYS A 48 5.77 30.06 13.40
C LYS A 48 4.43 29.97 14.15
N LEU A 49 4.40 29.19 15.23
CA LEU A 49 3.19 28.86 16.00
C LEU A 49 2.41 30.09 16.46
N ASP A 50 3.08 31.09 17.04
CA ASP A 50 2.43 32.28 17.58
C ASP A 50 1.72 33.09 16.49
N GLU A 51 2.34 33.22 15.32
CA GLU A 51 1.76 33.95 14.19
C GLU A 51 0.55 33.21 13.60
N VAL A 52 0.64 31.89 13.46
CA VAL A 52 -0.52 31.07 13.06
C VAL A 52 -1.64 31.19 14.09
N GLY A 53 -1.30 31.24 15.39
CA GLY A 53 -2.23 31.49 16.48
C GLY A 53 -2.99 32.80 16.35
N ARG A 54 -2.29 33.90 16.02
CA ARG A 54 -2.92 35.22 15.77
C ARG A 54 -3.84 35.21 14.56
N LEU A 55 -3.53 34.39 13.55
CA LEU A 55 -4.29 34.28 12.31
C LEU A 55 -5.40 33.22 12.32
N LEU A 56 -5.69 32.60 13.48
CA LEU A 56 -6.77 31.64 13.61
C LEU A 56 -8.14 32.19 13.17
N PRO A 57 -8.57 33.42 13.53
CA PRO A 57 -9.85 33.95 13.08
C PRO A 57 -10.00 33.95 11.55
N GLN A 58 -8.92 34.24 10.83
CA GLN A 58 -8.88 34.24 9.37
C GLN A 58 -8.81 32.80 8.83
N PHE A 59 -8.02 31.91 9.47
CA PHE A 59 -8.02 30.48 9.14
C PHE A 59 -9.43 29.89 9.16
N HIS A 60 -10.27 30.24 10.14
CA HIS A 60 -11.63 29.71 10.25
C HIS A 60 -12.55 30.14 9.08
N LYS A 61 -12.30 31.32 8.50
CA LYS A 61 -13.02 31.85 7.33
C LYS A 61 -12.61 31.20 6.02
N LEU A 62 -11.47 30.52 5.97
CA LEU A 62 -11.00 29.87 4.75
C LEU A 62 -11.94 28.73 4.30
N PRO A 63 -11.96 28.43 2.98
CA PRO A 63 -12.67 27.27 2.46
C PRO A 63 -12.25 25.97 3.17
N PRO A 64 -13.19 25.02 3.38
CA PRO A 64 -12.89 23.73 4.01
C PRO A 64 -11.70 22.99 3.40
N GLU A 65 -11.56 23.03 2.07
CA GLU A 65 -10.49 22.37 1.31
C GLU A 65 -9.13 22.99 1.63
N VAL A 66 -9.07 24.31 1.73
CA VAL A 66 -7.83 25.04 2.08
C VAL A 66 -7.43 24.73 3.52
N LYS A 67 -8.39 24.77 4.44
CA LYS A 67 -8.14 24.38 5.85
C LYS A 67 -7.61 22.95 5.95
N HIS A 68 -8.12 22.05 5.12
CA HIS A 68 -7.68 20.67 5.08
C HIS A 68 -6.23 20.53 4.61
N GLU A 69 -5.85 21.22 3.54
CA GLU A 69 -4.47 21.17 3.03
C GLU A 69 -3.47 21.82 4.00
N LEU A 70 -3.84 22.90 4.69
CA LEU A 70 -3.01 23.49 5.76
C LEU A 70 -2.79 22.52 6.93
N ARG A 71 -3.82 21.78 7.33
CA ARG A 71 -3.70 20.73 8.36
C ARG A 71 -2.81 19.58 7.91
N LYS A 72 -2.92 19.16 6.65
CA LYS A 72 -2.05 18.14 6.04
C LYS A 72 -0.59 18.60 6.02
N LEU A 73 -0.34 19.85 5.64
CA LEU A 73 1.00 20.43 5.69
C LEU A 73 1.54 20.44 7.13
N ALA A 74 0.74 20.89 8.10
CA ALA A 74 1.15 20.89 9.50
C ALA A 74 1.45 19.47 10.00
N ALA A 75 0.67 18.46 9.61
CA ALA A 75 0.96 17.08 9.95
C ALA A 75 2.27 16.59 9.33
N PHE A 76 2.54 16.98 8.08
CA PHE A 76 3.74 16.59 7.35
C PHE A 76 5.03 17.21 7.93
N THR A 77 5.04 18.51 8.28
CA THR A 77 6.29 19.21 8.65
C THR A 77 6.20 20.06 9.92
N GLY A 78 5.00 20.29 10.45
CA GLY A 78 4.78 21.20 11.56
C GLY A 78 5.08 20.56 12.93
N PRO A 79 5.42 21.37 13.94
CA PRO A 79 5.56 20.87 15.30
C PRO A 79 4.21 20.42 15.86
N LEU A 80 4.21 19.52 16.86
CA LEU A 80 2.98 18.97 17.45
C LEU A 80 1.99 20.06 17.88
N ALA A 81 2.46 21.11 18.54
CA ALA A 81 1.62 22.22 18.99
C ALA A 81 0.88 22.93 17.83
N MET A 82 1.50 23.02 16.64
CA MET A 82 0.85 23.58 15.45
C MET A 82 -0.29 22.69 14.98
N VAL A 83 -0.07 21.38 14.95
CA VAL A 83 -1.10 20.42 14.55
C VAL A 83 -2.25 20.45 15.55
N GLN A 84 -1.97 20.41 16.85
CA GLN A 84 -2.97 20.51 17.91
C GLN A 84 -3.81 21.79 17.78
N LEU A 85 -3.16 22.92 17.49
CA LEU A 85 -3.84 24.20 17.28
C LEU A 85 -4.84 24.14 16.11
N LEU A 86 -4.42 23.60 14.96
CA LEU A 86 -5.23 23.55 13.73
C LEU A 86 -6.31 22.46 13.75
N LEU A 87 -6.14 21.44 14.61
CA LEU A 87 -7.09 20.34 14.78
C LEU A 87 -8.06 20.54 15.94
N LYS A 88 -7.87 21.54 16.81
CA LYS A 88 -8.74 21.82 17.97
C LYS A 88 -10.23 21.95 17.63
N THR A 89 -10.54 22.34 16.39
CA THR A 89 -11.91 22.53 15.88
C THR A 89 -12.50 21.30 15.20
N LEU A 90 -11.69 20.25 14.98
CA LEU A 90 -12.16 19.01 14.38
C LEU A 90 -12.61 18.04 15.45
N THR A 91 -13.70 17.35 15.14
CA THR A 91 -14.11 16.17 15.89
C THR A 91 -13.32 14.95 15.37
N PRO A 92 -12.96 13.97 16.20
CA PRO A 92 -12.29 12.75 15.74
C PRO A 92 -13.10 11.88 14.77
N THR A 93 -14.41 12.14 14.64
CA THR A 93 -15.28 11.53 13.62
C THR A 93 -15.14 12.18 12.25
N ASP A 94 -14.42 13.30 12.14
CA ASP A 94 -14.20 13.95 10.87
C ASP A 94 -13.30 13.11 9.96
N TYR A 95 -13.74 12.92 8.72
CA TYR A 95 -13.04 12.14 7.69
C TYR A 95 -11.62 12.62 7.36
N HIS A 96 -11.20 13.75 7.91
CA HIS A 96 -9.91 14.38 7.68
C HIS A 96 -8.76 13.68 8.44
N TRP A 97 -9.02 12.96 9.53
CA TRP A 97 -7.97 12.37 10.37
C TRP A 97 -7.08 11.37 9.63
N TYR A 98 -7.62 10.54 8.73
CA TYR A 98 -6.83 9.57 7.97
C TYR A 98 -5.76 10.22 7.09
N SER A 99 -6.12 11.30 6.42
CA SER A 99 -5.16 12.03 5.60
C SER A 99 -4.09 12.71 6.46
N ILE A 100 -4.44 13.19 7.66
CA ILE A 100 -3.49 13.80 8.60
C ILE A 100 -2.51 12.74 9.10
N ILE A 101 -3.00 11.54 9.46
CA ILE A 101 -2.15 10.40 9.81
C ILE A 101 -1.22 10.06 8.65
N ALA A 102 -1.76 9.84 7.45
CA ALA A 102 -0.98 9.49 6.28
C ALA A 102 0.09 10.55 5.94
N GLU A 103 -0.23 11.84 6.05
CA GLU A 103 0.73 12.92 5.83
C GLU A 103 1.79 13.00 6.94
N SER A 104 1.44 12.76 8.20
CA SER A 104 2.44 12.66 9.28
C SER A 104 3.41 11.50 9.08
N MET A 105 2.95 10.36 8.54
CA MET A 105 3.82 9.25 8.16
C MET A 105 4.74 9.61 7.00
N LYS A 106 4.21 10.29 5.96
CA LYS A 106 5.01 10.73 4.81
C LYS A 106 6.10 11.74 5.20
N GLY A 107 5.82 12.56 6.21
CA GLY A 107 6.74 13.55 6.75
C GLY A 107 7.68 13.04 7.82
N ASP A 108 7.56 11.75 8.21
CA ASP A 108 8.30 11.16 9.33
C ASP A 108 8.09 11.93 10.65
N ASN A 109 6.90 12.51 10.83
CA ASN A 109 6.57 13.33 11.99
C ASN A 109 6.07 12.44 13.14
N ILE A 110 7.02 11.75 13.77
CA ILE A 110 6.81 10.73 14.81
C ILE A 110 6.00 11.26 16.00
N GLU A 111 6.26 12.50 16.41
CA GLU A 111 5.60 13.14 17.55
C GLU A 111 4.10 13.34 17.26
N VAL A 112 3.78 13.92 16.11
CA VAL A 112 2.40 14.10 15.65
C VAL A 112 1.71 12.76 15.46
N LEU A 113 2.37 11.80 14.80
CA LEU A 113 1.83 10.47 14.55
C LEU A 113 1.45 9.76 15.86
N SER A 114 2.35 9.78 16.84
CA SER A 114 2.13 9.18 18.17
C SER A 114 0.96 9.83 18.90
N TRP A 115 0.89 11.16 18.89
CA TRP A 115 -0.21 11.89 19.51
C TRP A 115 -1.56 11.57 18.84
N ILE A 116 -1.63 11.58 17.51
CA ILE A 116 -2.86 11.28 16.78
C ILE A 116 -3.39 9.87 17.13
N PHE A 117 -2.52 8.87 17.17
CA PHE A 117 -2.96 7.51 17.53
C PHE A 117 -3.49 7.41 18.96
N ALA A 118 -2.91 8.14 19.92
CA ALA A 118 -3.42 8.19 21.28
C ALA A 118 -4.83 8.80 21.34
N GLU A 119 -5.11 9.83 20.53
CA GLU A 119 -6.43 10.47 20.45
C GLU A 119 -7.48 9.55 19.80
N ILE A 120 -7.14 8.88 18.69
CA ILE A 120 -8.08 8.11 17.87
C ILE A 120 -8.44 6.75 18.50
N GLN A 121 -7.57 6.15 19.31
CA GLN A 121 -7.86 4.88 20.02
C GLN A 121 -9.17 4.91 20.83
N THR A 122 -9.69 6.11 21.13
CA THR A 122 -10.93 6.30 21.89
C THR A 122 -12.22 6.21 21.06
N LYS A 123 -12.18 6.12 19.72
CA LYS A 123 -13.37 6.33 18.86
C LYS A 123 -13.46 5.36 17.65
N PRO A 124 -14.67 5.00 17.18
CA PRO A 124 -14.88 4.03 16.10
C PRO A 124 -14.43 4.57 14.74
N CYS A 125 -13.88 3.67 13.91
CA CYS A 125 -13.14 3.96 12.68
C CYS A 125 -13.84 3.37 11.44
N ASN A 126 -13.63 3.92 10.22
CA ASN A 126 -14.36 3.57 8.99
C ASN A 126 -13.43 2.97 7.90
N SER A 127 -13.77 1.75 7.46
CA SER A 127 -12.90 0.79 6.77
C SER A 127 -12.27 1.18 5.43
N TYR A 128 -12.88 2.09 4.66
CA TYR A 128 -12.38 2.40 3.30
C TYR A 128 -11.24 3.42 3.28
N ARG A 129 -11.15 4.32 4.27
CA ARG A 129 -10.12 5.38 4.30
C ARG A 129 -8.87 4.97 5.06
N ASP A 130 -8.90 3.85 5.77
CA ASP A 130 -7.73 3.22 6.39
C ASP A 130 -6.69 2.76 5.37
N MET A 131 -7.14 2.44 4.14
CA MET A 131 -6.25 1.97 3.09
C MET A 131 -5.19 3.02 2.74
N GLU A 132 -5.51 4.31 2.78
CA GLU A 132 -4.51 5.37 2.55
C GLU A 132 -3.43 5.37 3.64
N VAL A 133 -3.82 5.16 4.91
CA VAL A 133 -2.90 5.07 6.04
C VAL A 133 -2.01 3.83 5.92
N HIS A 134 -2.60 2.69 5.59
CA HIS A 134 -1.91 1.43 5.36
C HIS A 134 -0.91 1.52 4.20
N GLU A 135 -1.30 2.14 3.09
CA GLU A 135 -0.42 2.39 1.95
C GLU A 135 0.71 3.36 2.30
N ALA A 136 0.44 4.43 3.05
CA ALA A 136 1.46 5.36 3.51
C ALA A 136 2.49 4.66 4.40
N ALA A 137 2.02 3.86 5.36
CA ALA A 137 2.89 3.06 6.22
C ALA A 137 3.79 2.13 5.40
N MET A 138 3.30 1.49 4.33
CA MET A 138 4.16 0.62 3.51
C MET A 138 5.03 1.39 2.50
N SER A 139 4.62 2.59 2.07
CA SER A 139 5.34 3.34 1.04
C SER A 139 6.48 4.20 1.59
N PHE A 140 6.33 4.74 2.80
CA PHE A 140 7.20 5.81 3.32
C PHE A 140 7.74 5.58 4.73
N SER A 141 7.50 4.42 5.35
CA SER A 141 7.87 4.23 6.76
C SER A 141 9.37 4.04 7.00
N THR A 142 9.92 4.90 7.85
CA THR A 142 11.06 4.56 8.71
C THR A 142 10.70 3.40 9.66
N ALA A 143 11.68 2.85 10.38
CA ALA A 143 11.39 1.80 11.36
C ALA A 143 10.39 2.27 12.43
N GLU A 144 10.57 3.48 12.92
CA GLU A 144 9.75 4.08 13.96
C GLU A 144 8.30 4.32 13.50
N VAL A 145 8.08 4.88 12.30
CA VAL A 145 6.73 5.01 11.73
C VAL A 145 6.05 3.66 11.60
N PHE A 146 6.78 2.65 11.14
CA PHE A 146 6.24 1.31 10.98
C PHE A 146 5.84 0.69 12.32
N GLU A 147 6.70 0.77 13.33
CA GLU A 147 6.44 0.22 14.67
C GLU A 147 5.25 0.89 15.34
N ILE A 148 5.12 2.22 15.20
CA ILE A 148 3.95 2.96 15.70
C ILE A 148 2.69 2.51 14.98
N TRP A 149 2.71 2.44 13.64
CA TRP A 149 1.57 1.96 12.86
C TRP A 149 1.20 0.54 13.27
N GLU A 150 2.16 -0.37 13.33
CA GLU A 150 1.96 -1.78 13.68
C GLU A 150 1.37 -1.91 15.07
N LYS A 151 1.93 -1.23 16.09
CA LYS A 151 1.44 -1.27 17.47
C LYS A 151 -0.02 -0.79 17.61
N ASN A 152 -0.43 0.17 16.80
CA ASN A 152 -1.75 0.79 16.88
C ASN A 152 -2.80 0.07 16.02
N PHE A 153 -2.43 -0.38 14.84
CA PHE A 153 -3.34 -1.10 13.95
C PHE A 153 -3.44 -2.60 14.27
N SER A 154 -2.40 -3.22 14.85
CA SER A 154 -2.45 -4.63 15.31
C SER A 154 -3.48 -4.92 16.40
N LYS A 155 -3.86 -3.88 17.15
CA LYS A 155 -4.76 -3.98 18.32
C LYS A 155 -6.21 -3.65 18.00
N SER A 156 -6.49 -3.10 16.83
CA SER A 156 -7.85 -2.69 16.48
C SER A 156 -8.73 -3.92 16.24
N ARG A 157 -9.69 -4.16 17.14
CA ARG A 157 -10.73 -5.20 17.01
C ARG A 157 -11.67 -4.98 15.82
N TRP A 158 -11.61 -3.81 15.20
CA TRP A 158 -12.56 -3.36 14.18
C TRP A 158 -12.11 -3.70 12.76
N TYR A 159 -10.84 -4.03 12.58
CA TYR A 159 -10.31 -4.52 11.32
C TYR A 159 -10.18 -6.02 11.43
N GLY A 160 -10.93 -6.75 10.62
CA GLY A 160 -10.45 -8.06 10.25
C GLY A 160 -9.02 -7.90 9.71
N ASP A 161 -8.16 -8.88 9.97
CA ASP A 161 -6.84 -8.99 9.38
C ASP A 161 -6.75 -8.95 7.81
N PRO A 162 -7.83 -8.92 6.97
CA PRO A 162 -7.67 -8.81 5.50
C PRO A 162 -7.00 -7.55 4.95
N CYS A 163 -6.76 -6.49 5.73
CA CYS A 163 -6.16 -5.28 5.17
C CYS A 163 -4.68 -5.49 4.80
N ILE A 164 -3.95 -6.29 5.58
CA ILE A 164 -2.52 -6.58 5.35
C ILE A 164 -2.28 -7.56 4.20
N THR A 165 -3.33 -8.24 3.72
CA THR A 165 -3.31 -9.12 2.54
C THR A 165 -3.90 -8.45 1.29
N SER A 166 -4.32 -7.19 1.39
CA SER A 166 -5.01 -6.50 0.32
C SER A 166 -4.07 -6.13 -0.86
N PRO A 167 -4.56 -6.19 -2.11
CA PRO A 167 -3.75 -5.81 -3.28
C PRO A 167 -3.16 -4.39 -3.25
N PRO A 168 -3.87 -3.34 -2.76
CA PRO A 168 -3.32 -1.99 -2.73
C PRO A 168 -2.11 -1.86 -1.78
N LEU A 169 -2.17 -2.48 -0.60
CA LEU A 169 -1.06 -2.52 0.34
C LEU A 169 0.14 -3.31 -0.21
N ILE A 170 -0.11 -4.48 -0.81
CA ILE A 170 0.96 -5.29 -1.42
C ILE A 170 1.63 -4.49 -2.55
N ARG A 171 0.86 -3.77 -3.37
CA ARG A 171 1.39 -2.90 -4.43
C ARG A 171 2.26 -1.75 -3.90
N ALA A 172 1.91 -1.20 -2.74
CA ALA A 172 2.68 -0.16 -2.07
C ALA A 172 4.04 -0.67 -1.54
N THR A 173 4.16 -1.98 -1.31
CA THR A 173 5.35 -2.62 -0.72
C THR A 173 6.44 -2.88 -1.77
N LYS A 174 7.23 -1.85 -2.09
CA LYS A 174 8.22 -1.90 -3.19
C LYS A 174 9.64 -2.26 -2.75
N GLY A 175 10.13 -1.70 -1.64
CA GLY A 175 11.52 -1.86 -1.25
C GLY A 175 11.80 -3.13 -0.42
N PRO A 176 13.07 -3.59 -0.35
CA PRO A 176 13.42 -4.82 0.36
C PRO A 176 13.03 -4.83 1.84
N MET A 177 13.25 -3.72 2.54
CA MET A 177 12.91 -3.61 3.96
C MET A 177 11.41 -3.66 4.21
N GLN A 178 10.62 -3.00 3.35
CA GLN A 178 9.16 -3.04 3.40
C GLN A 178 8.64 -4.46 3.18
N GLN A 179 9.24 -5.18 2.23
CA GLN A 179 8.87 -6.57 1.97
C GLN A 179 9.17 -7.46 3.18
N ILE A 180 10.36 -7.33 3.81
CA ILE A 180 10.72 -8.08 5.02
C ILE A 180 9.73 -7.81 6.15
N ARG A 181 9.39 -6.54 6.39
CA ARG A 181 8.43 -6.14 7.43
C ARG A 181 7.05 -6.75 7.21
N LEU A 182 6.53 -6.64 5.97
CA LEU A 182 5.24 -7.23 5.63
C LEU A 182 5.26 -8.76 5.75
N SER A 183 6.34 -9.41 5.31
CA SER A 183 6.54 -10.85 5.46
C SER A 183 6.54 -11.29 6.92
N ASN A 184 7.25 -10.57 7.81
CA ASN A 184 7.29 -10.88 9.23
C ASN A 184 5.91 -10.70 9.88
N LEU A 185 5.18 -9.64 9.49
CA LEU A 185 3.83 -9.40 9.96
C LEU A 185 2.88 -10.54 9.54
N TRP A 186 2.95 -11.03 8.30
CA TRP A 186 2.16 -12.19 7.88
C TRP A 186 2.52 -13.45 8.68
N LYS A 187 3.80 -13.71 8.93
CA LYS A 187 4.25 -14.86 9.73
C LYS A 187 3.73 -14.82 11.16
N GLU A 188 3.85 -13.67 11.83
CA GLU A 188 3.29 -13.46 13.16
C GLU A 188 1.78 -13.74 13.16
N ARG A 189 1.05 -13.14 12.21
CA ARG A 189 -0.42 -13.25 12.17
C ARG A 189 -0.90 -14.65 11.82
N ALA A 190 -0.26 -15.32 10.87
CA ALA A 190 -0.52 -16.72 10.56
C ALA A 190 -0.28 -17.62 11.78
N SER A 191 0.86 -17.46 12.47
CA SER A 191 1.19 -18.26 13.67
C SER A 191 0.22 -18.04 14.83
N SER A 192 -0.36 -16.85 14.95
CA SER A 192 -1.39 -16.52 15.93
C SER A 192 -2.82 -16.91 15.53
N GLY A 193 -3.01 -17.53 14.37
CA GLY A 193 -4.33 -17.94 13.84
C GLY A 193 -5.20 -16.78 13.37
N LYS A 194 -4.61 -15.58 13.17
CA LYS A 194 -5.31 -14.37 12.74
C LYS A 194 -5.46 -14.24 11.22
N LEU A 195 -4.66 -14.99 10.45
CA LEU A 195 -4.82 -15.11 9.00
C LEU A 195 -5.27 -16.52 8.65
N SER A 196 -6.35 -16.64 7.89
CA SER A 196 -6.78 -17.93 7.36
C SER A 196 -5.93 -18.33 6.13
N LEU A 197 -5.89 -19.63 5.82
CA LEU A 197 -5.24 -20.12 4.59
C LEU A 197 -5.85 -19.50 3.32
N VAL A 198 -7.15 -19.14 3.37
CA VAL A 198 -7.83 -18.46 2.27
C VAL A 198 -7.30 -17.03 2.11
N ASP A 199 -7.09 -16.30 3.21
CA ASP A 199 -6.52 -14.95 3.16
C ASP A 199 -5.09 -14.97 2.62
N LEU A 200 -4.29 -15.95 3.04
CA LEU A 200 -2.92 -16.14 2.57
C LEU A 200 -2.86 -16.48 1.08
N GLY A 201 -3.71 -17.38 0.59
CA GLY A 201 -3.80 -17.67 -0.84
C GLY A 201 -4.33 -16.49 -1.66
N ALA A 202 -5.28 -15.71 -1.12
CA ALA A 202 -5.73 -14.47 -1.76
C ALA A 202 -4.61 -13.43 -1.84
N ALA A 203 -3.80 -13.29 -0.78
CA ALA A 203 -2.61 -12.45 -0.77
C ALA A 203 -1.60 -12.89 -1.83
N LEU A 204 -1.40 -14.20 -2.01
CA LEU A 204 -0.46 -14.73 -3.00
C LEU A 204 -0.88 -14.37 -4.43
N LYS A 205 -2.18 -14.41 -4.72
CA LYS A 205 -2.74 -13.90 -5.99
C LYS A 205 -2.50 -12.41 -6.15
N ALA A 206 -2.70 -11.63 -5.08
CA ALA A 206 -2.46 -10.20 -5.09
C ALA A 206 -0.97 -9.86 -5.33
N VAL A 207 -0.04 -10.63 -4.77
CA VAL A 207 1.41 -10.54 -5.08
C VAL A 207 1.64 -10.79 -6.57
N ALA A 208 1.09 -11.88 -7.12
CA ALA A 208 1.20 -12.19 -8.54
C ALA A 208 0.60 -11.09 -9.44
N GLU A 209 -0.49 -10.44 -9.01
CA GLU A 209 -1.17 -9.38 -9.75
C GLU A 209 -0.41 -8.05 -9.72
N THR A 210 0.31 -7.75 -8.64
CA THR A 210 0.84 -6.41 -8.38
C THR A 210 2.36 -6.34 -8.51
N THR A 211 3.11 -6.99 -7.62
CA THR A 211 4.56 -6.81 -7.48
C THR A 211 5.37 -7.92 -8.12
N CYS A 212 4.80 -9.12 -8.25
CA CYS A 212 5.51 -10.35 -8.57
C CYS A 212 6.73 -10.62 -7.65
N SER A 213 6.70 -10.15 -6.40
CA SER A 213 7.82 -10.34 -5.46
C SER A 213 7.92 -11.80 -5.00
N VAL A 214 9.05 -12.44 -5.30
CA VAL A 214 9.39 -13.78 -4.80
C VAL A 214 9.54 -13.78 -3.28
N VAL A 215 10.04 -12.71 -2.66
CA VAL A 215 10.19 -12.60 -1.21
C VAL A 215 8.82 -12.67 -0.51
N LEU A 216 7.87 -11.87 -1.00
CA LEU A 216 6.51 -11.87 -0.46
C LEU A 216 5.81 -13.21 -0.72
N ALA A 217 5.95 -13.77 -1.93
CA ALA A 217 5.37 -15.06 -2.27
C ALA A 217 5.92 -16.19 -1.38
N LYS A 218 7.23 -16.23 -1.15
CA LYS A 218 7.87 -17.21 -0.27
C LYS A 218 7.35 -17.13 1.15
N ALA A 219 7.24 -15.93 1.72
CA ALA A 219 6.70 -15.76 3.06
C ALA A 219 5.25 -16.27 3.18
N LEU A 220 4.42 -16.07 2.16
CA LEU A 220 3.03 -16.56 2.16
C LEU A 220 2.96 -18.08 2.05
N VAL A 221 3.76 -18.70 1.18
CA VAL A 221 3.84 -20.16 1.05
C VAL A 221 4.36 -20.80 2.35
N GLU A 222 5.37 -20.21 2.99
CA GLU A 222 5.84 -20.63 4.33
C GLU A 222 4.75 -20.54 5.40
N CYS A 223 3.80 -19.60 5.27
CA CYS A 223 2.63 -19.51 6.14
C CYS A 223 1.51 -20.50 5.79
N GLY A 224 1.67 -21.31 4.74
CA GLY A 224 0.68 -22.30 4.29
C GLY A 224 -0.28 -21.79 3.19
N ALA A 225 0.05 -20.71 2.47
CA ALA A 225 -0.76 -20.28 1.33
C ALA A 225 -0.90 -21.39 0.29
N ASP A 226 -2.13 -21.69 -0.12
CA ASP A 226 -2.39 -22.61 -1.24
C ASP A 226 -1.94 -21.98 -2.57
N VAL A 227 -0.84 -22.50 -3.13
CA VAL A 227 -0.23 -22.07 -4.39
C VAL A 227 -1.15 -22.24 -5.60
N ASN A 228 -2.15 -23.11 -5.48
CA ASN A 228 -3.13 -23.41 -6.51
C ASN A 228 -4.50 -22.79 -6.21
N LEU A 229 -4.60 -21.86 -5.25
CA LEU A 229 -5.88 -21.26 -4.90
C LEU A 229 -6.53 -20.56 -6.10
N GLU A 230 -7.56 -21.19 -6.65
CA GLU A 230 -8.31 -20.63 -7.78
C GLU A 230 -9.45 -19.72 -7.35
N LYS A 231 -9.91 -19.85 -6.10
CA LYS A 231 -11.14 -19.21 -5.63
C LYS A 231 -10.97 -17.69 -5.55
N THR A 232 -11.94 -16.98 -6.13
CA THR A 232 -12.28 -15.59 -5.79
C THR A 232 -13.74 -15.36 -6.12
N ILE A 233 -14.35 -14.38 -5.45
CA ILE A 233 -15.77 -13.99 -5.55
C ILE A 233 -16.17 -13.59 -6.99
N ASN A 234 -15.19 -13.35 -7.87
CA ASN A 234 -15.40 -13.04 -9.29
C ASN A 234 -15.26 -14.26 -10.20
N ARG A 235 -15.97 -14.22 -11.32
CA ARG A 235 -16.21 -15.34 -12.26
C ARG A 235 -14.98 -15.90 -12.98
N TYR A 236 -13.78 -15.46 -12.65
CA TYR A 236 -12.52 -15.92 -13.26
C TYR A 236 -11.68 -16.63 -12.21
N LYS A 237 -11.68 -17.96 -12.25
CA LYS A 237 -10.81 -18.84 -11.46
C LYS A 237 -9.39 -18.74 -12.01
N ARG A 238 -8.57 -17.86 -11.45
CA ARG A 238 -7.17 -17.70 -11.85
C ARG A 238 -6.25 -18.05 -10.69
N SER A 239 -5.35 -18.99 -10.90
CA SER A 239 -4.27 -19.31 -9.96
C SER A 239 -3.21 -18.21 -9.95
N PRO A 240 -2.40 -18.09 -8.87
CA PRO A 240 -1.23 -17.21 -8.85
C PRO A 240 -0.31 -17.41 -10.06
N LEU A 241 -0.06 -18.67 -10.45
CA LEU A 241 0.80 -19.01 -11.60
C LEU A 241 0.22 -18.46 -12.91
N TYR A 242 -1.08 -18.64 -13.14
CA TYR A 242 -1.74 -18.10 -14.33
C TYR A 242 -1.63 -16.56 -14.37
N ILE A 243 -1.86 -15.88 -13.25
CA ILE A 243 -1.74 -14.41 -13.17
C ILE A 243 -0.31 -13.96 -13.51
N ALA A 244 0.71 -14.60 -12.93
CA ALA A 244 2.11 -14.30 -13.23
C ALA A 244 2.43 -14.53 -14.73
N ALA A 245 1.91 -15.60 -15.33
CA ALA A 245 2.11 -15.92 -16.73
C ALA A 245 1.53 -14.90 -17.72
N THR A 246 0.59 -14.05 -17.30
CA THR A 246 0.10 -12.93 -18.13
C THR A 246 1.12 -11.78 -18.26
N LYS A 247 2.13 -11.71 -17.38
CA LYS A 247 3.09 -10.61 -17.29
C LYS A 247 4.44 -10.98 -17.91
N THR A 248 5.09 -10.01 -18.55
CA THR A 248 6.32 -10.23 -19.35
C THR A 248 7.59 -9.69 -18.71
N SER A 249 7.56 -9.36 -17.42
CA SER A 249 8.71 -8.86 -16.65
C SER A 249 9.57 -9.99 -16.10
N GLU A 250 10.84 -9.67 -15.80
CA GLU A 250 11.78 -10.56 -15.11
C GLU A 250 11.22 -11.05 -13.76
N ALA A 251 10.68 -10.12 -12.95
CA ALA A 251 10.05 -10.46 -11.67
C ALA A 251 8.90 -11.47 -11.82
N ALA A 252 8.11 -11.38 -12.89
CA ALA A 252 7.07 -12.36 -13.16
C ALA A 252 7.65 -13.73 -13.56
N ALA A 253 8.76 -13.75 -14.30
CA ALA A 253 9.46 -14.98 -14.65
C ALA A 253 10.03 -15.68 -13.41
N GLU A 254 10.71 -14.95 -12.53
CA GLU A 254 11.22 -15.48 -11.26
C GLU A 254 10.08 -15.94 -10.33
N LEU A 255 8.96 -15.21 -10.30
CA LEU A 255 7.79 -15.66 -9.56
C LEU A 255 7.20 -16.96 -10.14
N MET A 256 7.09 -17.09 -11.47
CA MET A 256 6.63 -18.34 -12.09
C MET A 256 7.54 -19.52 -11.72
N ARG A 257 8.87 -19.33 -11.77
CA ARG A 257 9.85 -20.33 -11.34
C ARG A 257 9.64 -20.74 -9.88
N PHE A 258 9.50 -19.77 -8.98
CA PHE A 258 9.24 -20.02 -7.56
C PHE A 258 7.92 -20.78 -7.33
N LEU A 259 6.84 -20.35 -7.98
CA LEU A 259 5.54 -20.99 -7.83
C LEU A 259 5.57 -22.45 -8.34
N LEU A 260 6.22 -22.72 -9.47
CA LEU A 260 6.40 -24.07 -9.96
C LEU A 260 7.20 -24.92 -8.96
N LEU A 261 8.33 -24.43 -8.45
CA LEU A 261 9.07 -25.13 -7.38
C LEU A 261 8.19 -25.41 -6.15
N SER A 262 7.27 -24.51 -5.84
CA SER A 262 6.33 -24.65 -4.72
C SER A 262 5.11 -25.54 -5.03
N GLY A 263 5.07 -26.22 -6.18
CA GLY A 263 4.00 -27.17 -6.54
C GLY A 263 2.80 -26.55 -7.26
N ALA A 264 2.93 -25.36 -7.84
CA ALA A 264 1.87 -24.79 -8.68
C ALA A 264 1.61 -25.65 -9.93
N ASP A 265 0.35 -25.89 -10.27
CA ASP A 265 -0.06 -26.67 -11.43
C ASP A 265 0.14 -25.87 -12.73
N PRO A 266 1.07 -26.27 -13.61
CA PRO A 266 1.31 -25.59 -14.89
C PRO A 266 0.15 -25.69 -15.87
N ASN A 267 -0.80 -26.60 -15.64
CA ASN A 267 -1.96 -26.86 -16.48
C ASN A 267 -3.26 -26.28 -15.92
N ALA A 268 -3.20 -25.57 -14.78
CA ALA A 268 -4.36 -24.95 -14.15
C ALA A 268 -5.09 -24.05 -15.15
N SER A 269 -6.28 -24.48 -15.58
CA SER A 269 -6.95 -23.90 -16.73
C SER A 269 -8.02 -22.89 -16.34
N VAL A 270 -8.11 -21.81 -17.10
CA VAL A 270 -9.13 -20.77 -16.91
C VAL A 270 -10.14 -20.86 -18.05
N GLN A 271 -11.43 -20.94 -17.71
CA GLN A 271 -12.50 -20.79 -18.69
C GLN A 271 -12.65 -19.31 -19.06
N ALA A 272 -12.27 -18.95 -20.29
CA ALA A 272 -12.53 -17.62 -20.82
C ALA A 272 -13.93 -17.57 -21.46
N LYS A 273 -14.86 -16.82 -20.87
CA LYS A 273 -16.06 -16.37 -21.59
C LYS A 273 -15.73 -15.09 -22.33
N ARG A 274 -15.77 -15.14 -23.66
CA ARG A 274 -15.63 -13.96 -24.54
C ARG A 274 -16.86 -13.05 -24.35
N ASP A 275 -16.65 -11.73 -24.40
CA ASP A 275 -17.68 -10.71 -24.15
C ASP A 275 -18.97 -10.94 -24.95
N LYS A 276 -20.10 -10.64 -24.30
CA LYS A 276 -21.48 -10.93 -24.74
C LYS A 276 -21.94 -10.15 -25.98
N GLU A 277 -21.07 -9.45 -26.70
CA GLU A 277 -21.50 -8.62 -27.83
C GLU A 277 -21.78 -9.39 -29.12
N ASN A 278 -21.40 -10.68 -29.22
CA ASN A 278 -21.73 -11.50 -30.39
C ASN A 278 -22.27 -12.87 -29.97
N HIS A 279 -23.58 -13.03 -30.04
CA HIS A 279 -24.35 -14.28 -29.80
C HIS A 279 -24.11 -15.38 -30.86
N ARG A 280 -22.87 -15.58 -31.32
CA ARG A 280 -22.50 -16.70 -32.20
C ARG A 280 -21.49 -17.60 -31.50
N TYR A 281 -21.96 -18.78 -31.10
CA TYR A 281 -21.21 -19.95 -30.62
C TYR A 281 -20.06 -19.65 -29.65
N GLN A 282 -20.38 -19.69 -28.35
CA GLN A 282 -19.39 -19.64 -27.26
C GLN A 282 -18.54 -20.91 -27.30
N ARG A 283 -17.35 -20.86 -27.89
CA ARG A 283 -16.33 -21.86 -27.60
C ARG A 283 -15.65 -21.41 -26.31
N GLU A 284 -15.89 -22.13 -25.21
CA GLU A 284 -15.09 -22.00 -24.00
C GLU A 284 -13.63 -22.29 -24.39
N GLU A 285 -12.81 -21.25 -24.48
CA GLU A 285 -11.40 -21.42 -24.77
C GLU A 285 -10.70 -21.65 -23.44
N THR A 286 -10.30 -22.91 -23.22
CA THR A 286 -9.46 -23.32 -22.10
C THR A 286 -8.08 -22.69 -22.29
N ARG A 287 -7.72 -21.72 -21.44
CA ARG A 287 -6.39 -21.11 -21.45
C ARG A 287 -5.58 -21.61 -20.26
N THR A 288 -4.36 -22.04 -20.52
CA THR A 288 -3.39 -22.48 -19.51
C THR A 288 -2.26 -21.45 -19.37
N PRO A 289 -1.48 -21.47 -18.27
CA PRO A 289 -0.32 -20.59 -18.10
C PRO A 289 0.63 -20.55 -19.31
N SER A 290 0.92 -21.70 -19.92
CA SER A 290 1.82 -21.82 -21.09
C SER A 290 1.36 -21.02 -22.32
N MET A 291 0.06 -20.73 -22.43
CA MET A 291 -0.50 -19.98 -23.54
C MET A 291 -0.39 -18.46 -23.36
N GLU A 292 -0.05 -17.99 -22.17
CA GLU A 292 0.04 -16.57 -21.88
C GLU A 292 1.38 -15.96 -22.31
N ARG A 293 1.36 -14.66 -22.60
CA ARG A 293 2.50 -13.96 -23.21
C ARG A 293 3.76 -13.98 -22.33
N GLY A 294 3.61 -14.00 -21.01
CA GLY A 294 4.72 -14.10 -20.07
C GLY A 294 5.44 -15.42 -20.16
N ALA A 295 4.69 -16.52 -20.03
CA ALA A 295 5.23 -17.89 -20.15
C ALA A 295 5.88 -18.14 -21.51
N ARG A 296 5.26 -17.71 -22.61
CA ARG A 296 5.82 -17.86 -23.96
C ARG A 296 7.16 -17.14 -24.17
N ASN A 297 7.39 -16.05 -23.44
CA ASN A 297 8.60 -15.24 -23.54
C ASN A 297 9.55 -15.46 -22.34
N ILE A 298 9.33 -16.50 -21.55
CA ILE A 298 10.07 -16.72 -20.30
C ILE A 298 11.56 -16.99 -20.53
N SER A 299 11.92 -17.54 -21.69
CA SER A 299 13.30 -17.81 -22.10
C SER A 299 14.16 -16.56 -22.18
N LYS A 300 13.55 -15.39 -22.41
CA LYS A 300 14.23 -14.10 -22.37
C LYS A 300 14.86 -13.83 -21.00
N TRP A 301 14.22 -14.28 -19.91
CA TRP A 301 14.62 -13.97 -18.55
C TRP A 301 15.36 -15.12 -17.88
N LEU A 302 14.89 -16.36 -18.07
CA LEU A 302 15.42 -17.53 -17.39
C LEU A 302 16.35 -18.40 -18.25
N GLY A 303 16.55 -18.06 -19.52
CA GLY A 303 17.36 -18.86 -20.45
C GLY A 303 16.76 -20.24 -20.80
N MET A 304 15.51 -20.50 -20.44
CA MET A 304 14.82 -21.77 -20.66
C MET A 304 13.40 -21.55 -21.19
N THR A 305 12.90 -22.48 -22.00
CA THR A 305 11.49 -22.47 -22.44
C THR A 305 10.55 -22.81 -21.29
N TRP A 306 9.25 -22.58 -21.48
CA TRP A 306 8.23 -22.95 -20.48
C TRP A 306 8.30 -24.43 -20.12
N ASP A 307 8.36 -25.32 -21.11
CA ASP A 307 8.40 -26.78 -20.86
C ASP A 307 9.69 -27.20 -20.15
N GLN A 308 10.84 -26.58 -20.50
CA GLN A 308 12.09 -26.80 -19.79
C GLN A 308 12.00 -26.37 -18.32
N LEU A 309 11.35 -25.23 -18.04
CA LEU A 309 11.15 -24.76 -16.67
C LEU A 309 10.24 -25.70 -15.87
N VAL A 310 9.13 -26.15 -16.44
CA VAL A 310 8.19 -27.07 -15.78
C VAL A 310 8.90 -28.38 -15.44
N ASN A 311 9.60 -28.99 -16.41
CA ASN A 311 10.35 -30.22 -16.20
C ASN A 311 11.48 -30.02 -15.16
N TRP A 312 12.19 -28.90 -15.23
CA TRP A 312 13.24 -28.57 -14.27
C TRP A 312 12.67 -28.48 -12.85
N ALA A 313 11.55 -27.79 -12.66
CA ALA A 313 10.95 -27.62 -11.34
C ALA A 313 10.42 -28.94 -10.78
N GLU A 314 9.82 -29.79 -11.62
CA GLU A 314 9.39 -31.14 -11.23
C GLU A 314 10.57 -32.01 -10.79
N GLU A 315 11.68 -31.98 -11.53
CA GLU A 315 12.89 -32.70 -11.16
C GLU A 315 13.47 -32.21 -9.82
N GLN A 316 13.47 -30.89 -9.57
CA GLN A 316 13.93 -30.35 -8.28
C GLN A 316 13.07 -30.85 -7.11
N ARG A 317 11.74 -30.76 -7.23
CA ARG A 317 10.82 -31.26 -6.18
C ARG A 317 11.03 -32.75 -5.91
N ARG A 318 11.24 -33.55 -6.95
CA ARG A 318 11.49 -34.98 -6.82
C ARG A 318 12.79 -35.28 -6.05
N LYS A 319 13.85 -34.51 -6.28
CA LYS A 319 15.13 -34.64 -5.56
C LYS A 319 14.97 -34.28 -4.09
N GLU A 320 14.30 -33.17 -3.79
CA GLU A 320 14.04 -32.72 -2.41
C GLU A 320 13.26 -33.80 -1.62
N SER A 321 12.28 -34.47 -2.24
CA SER A 321 11.55 -35.57 -1.61
C SER A 321 12.37 -36.86 -1.41
N GLN A 322 13.47 -37.04 -2.14
CA GLN A 322 14.37 -38.19 -1.97
C GLN A 322 15.43 -37.94 -0.90
N ASP A 323 15.82 -36.68 -0.70
CA ASP A 323 16.84 -36.28 0.27
C ASP A 323 16.29 -36.02 1.69
N ASP A 324 14.97 -35.94 1.88
CA ASP A 324 14.31 -35.81 3.20
C ASP A 324 13.43 -37.03 3.54
N PRO A 325 14.00 -38.14 4.05
CA PRO A 325 13.26 -39.36 4.39
C PRO A 325 12.41 -39.25 5.70
N SER A 326 12.19 -38.05 6.25
CA SER A 326 11.58 -37.86 7.59
C SER A 326 10.32 -36.97 7.63
N SER A 327 9.68 -36.66 6.50
CA SER A 327 8.41 -35.91 6.46
C SER A 327 7.17 -36.81 6.41
#